data_AF-A0A967FAK4-F1
#
_entry.id   AF-A0A967FAK4-F1
#
_cell.length_a   1.000
_cell.length_b   1.000
_cell.length_c   1.000
_cell.angle_alpha   90.00
_cell.angle_beta   90.00
_cell.angle_gamma   90.00
#
_symmetry.space_group_name_H-M   'P 1'
#
loop_
_entity.id
_entity.type
_entity.pdbx_description
1 polymer ?
#
loop_
_entity_poly.entity_id
_entity_poly.type
_entity_poly.pdbx_seq_one_letter_code
_entity_poly.pdbx_strand_id
1 'polypeptide(L)'
;WCGMFPQLTNSLFQHKLTGELFKSATGIHPERRIPEFPQENFPQWAKKHRLNTQPKKQPNRKIAYFAGCTANYLFPDVPKAVVDVLRHNGFEVYYPEQKCCGMPTLLEGDRKLTMEFVRFNLEHLAEAVESGYDIVCSCPTCGFMLRK
;
A
#
# COMPACT_ATOMS: atom_id res chain seq x y z
N TRP A 1 8.93 14.51 -6.09
CA TRP A 1 9.84 14.70 -7.23
C TRP A 1 10.12 13.40 -7.99
N CYS A 2 10.62 12.32 -7.38
CA CYS A 2 10.96 11.09 -8.14
C CYS A 2 9.78 10.36 -8.81
N GLY A 3 8.56 10.49 -8.27
CA GLY A 3 7.35 9.90 -8.86
C GLY A 3 6.67 10.76 -9.94
N MET A 4 7.22 11.93 -10.30
CA MET A 4 6.63 12.81 -11.30
C MET A 4 6.95 12.36 -12.75
N PHE A 5 8.11 11.73 -12.94
CA PHE A 5 8.54 11.16 -14.22
C PHE A 5 9.12 9.75 -14.03
N PRO A 6 8.29 8.76 -13.67
CA PRO A 6 8.73 7.42 -13.29
C PRO A 6 9.58 6.70 -14.36
N GLN A 7 9.29 6.92 -15.66
CA GLN A 7 10.09 6.33 -16.74
C GLN A 7 11.52 6.87 -16.77
N LEU A 8 11.69 8.18 -16.58
CA LEU A 8 12.99 8.84 -16.59
C LEU A 8 13.80 8.47 -15.36
N THR A 9 13.19 8.49 -14.18
CA THR A 9 13.86 8.11 -12.93
C THR A 9 14.25 6.64 -12.91
N ASN A 10 13.38 5.74 -13.39
CA ASN A 10 13.73 4.32 -13.51
C ASN A 10 14.85 4.10 -14.52
N SER A 11 14.82 4.73 -15.69
CA SER A 11 15.89 4.61 -16.67
C SER A 11 17.25 5.06 -16.09
N LEU A 12 17.27 6.17 -15.37
CA LEU A 12 18.47 6.69 -14.72
C LEU A 12 19.01 5.75 -13.62
N PHE A 13 18.12 5.21 -12.78
CA PHE A 13 18.50 4.37 -11.64
C PHE A 13 18.79 2.91 -12.01
N GLN A 14 18.17 2.39 -13.05
CA GLN A 14 18.33 0.98 -13.47
C GLN A 14 19.47 0.80 -14.50
N HIS A 15 19.93 1.87 -15.16
CA HIS A 15 21.06 1.76 -16.07
C HIS A 15 22.37 1.56 -15.29
N LYS A 16 23.19 0.58 -15.70
CA LYS A 16 24.33 0.08 -14.91
C LYS A 16 25.33 1.18 -14.52
N LEU A 17 25.75 2.00 -15.48
CA LEU A 17 26.75 3.06 -15.26
C LEU A 17 26.21 4.21 -14.39
N THR A 18 25.01 4.69 -14.69
CA THR A 18 24.41 5.85 -13.98
C THR A 18 23.90 5.44 -12.61
N GLY A 19 23.38 4.21 -12.48
CA GLY A 19 22.94 3.62 -11.22
C GLY A 19 24.12 3.34 -10.29
N GLU A 20 25.23 2.78 -10.77
CA GLU A 20 26.45 2.59 -9.96
C GLU A 20 27.05 3.93 -9.52
N LEU A 21 27.14 4.91 -10.42
CA LEU A 21 27.61 6.25 -10.08
C LEU A 21 26.70 6.91 -9.03
N PHE A 22 25.38 6.83 -9.21
CA PHE A 22 24.41 7.35 -8.25
C PHE A 22 24.55 6.67 -6.90
N LYS A 23 24.67 5.34 -6.86
CA LYS A 23 24.86 4.59 -5.61
C LYS A 23 26.16 4.98 -4.91
N SER A 24 27.27 5.06 -5.64
CA SER A 24 28.55 5.49 -5.10
C SER A 24 28.50 6.94 -4.57
N ALA A 25 27.85 7.85 -5.28
CA ALA A 25 27.74 9.26 -4.88
C ALA A 25 26.84 9.47 -3.66
N THR A 26 25.83 8.62 -3.47
CA THR A 26 24.86 8.69 -2.36
C THR A 26 25.21 7.77 -1.19
N GLY A 27 26.31 7.03 -1.26
CA GLY A 27 26.72 6.06 -0.24
C GLY A 27 25.83 4.82 -0.16
N ILE A 28 25.05 4.52 -1.21
CA ILE A 28 24.23 3.32 -1.29
C ILE A 28 25.10 2.14 -1.71
N HIS A 29 24.92 0.99 -1.05
CA HIS A 29 25.66 -0.23 -1.37
C HIS A 29 25.49 -0.64 -2.86
N PRO A 30 26.56 -1.03 -3.58
CA PRO A 30 26.49 -1.32 -5.02
C PRO A 30 25.45 -2.39 -5.40
N GLU A 31 25.33 -3.44 -4.58
CA GLU A 31 24.38 -4.54 -4.80
C GLU A 31 22.93 -4.19 -4.43
N ARG A 32 22.71 -3.02 -3.80
CA ARG A 32 21.34 -2.60 -3.42
C ARG A 32 20.52 -2.37 -4.69
N ARG A 33 19.43 -3.13 -4.82
CA ARG A 33 18.42 -2.85 -5.87
C ARG A 33 17.62 -1.62 -5.47
N ILE A 34 17.62 -0.59 -6.32
CA ILE A 34 16.77 0.59 -6.11
C ILE A 34 15.36 0.22 -6.58
N PRO A 35 14.32 0.48 -5.76
CA PRO A 35 12.96 0.19 -6.18
C PRO A 35 12.58 1.03 -7.41
N GLU A 36 11.81 0.43 -8.30
CA GLU A 36 11.23 1.12 -9.44
C GLU A 36 10.03 1.95 -9.00
N PHE A 37 9.88 3.14 -9.57
CA PHE A 37 8.68 3.94 -9.41
C PHE A 37 7.62 3.46 -10.41
N PRO A 38 6.44 3.01 -9.95
CA PRO A 38 5.41 2.54 -10.85
C PRO A 38 4.77 3.70 -11.61
N GLN A 39 4.29 3.43 -12.83
CA GLN A 39 3.52 4.40 -13.63
C GLN A 39 2.15 4.69 -13.00
N GLU A 40 1.54 3.66 -12.41
CA GLU A 40 0.23 3.73 -11.76
C GLU A 40 0.34 3.13 -10.36
N ASN A 41 -0.09 3.88 -9.36
CA ASN A 41 -0.18 3.39 -7.98
C ASN A 41 -1.48 2.62 -7.72
N PHE A 42 -1.49 1.83 -6.65
CA PHE A 42 -2.66 0.99 -6.35
C PHE A 42 -3.94 1.80 -6.07
N PRO A 43 -3.95 2.93 -5.34
CA PRO A 43 -5.17 3.72 -5.15
C PRO A 43 -5.82 4.17 -6.45
N GLN A 44 -5.02 4.60 -7.44
CA GLN A 44 -5.51 4.96 -8.78
C GLN A 44 -6.13 3.75 -9.49
N TRP A 45 -5.43 2.61 -9.47
CA TRP A 45 -5.93 1.36 -10.04
C TRP A 45 -7.23 0.90 -9.35
N ALA A 46 -7.28 0.93 -8.02
CA ALA A 46 -8.43 0.53 -7.22
C ALA A 46 -9.67 1.38 -7.53
N LYS A 47 -9.48 2.71 -7.72
CA LYS A 47 -10.54 3.62 -8.16
C LYS A 47 -11.07 3.28 -9.55
N LYS A 48 -10.19 2.97 -10.51
CA LYS A 48 -10.59 2.51 -11.86
C LYS A 48 -11.42 1.22 -11.81
N HIS A 49 -11.14 0.35 -10.84
CA HIS A 49 -11.84 -0.92 -10.62
C HIS A 49 -12.99 -0.83 -9.61
N ARG A 50 -13.38 0.38 -9.20
CA ARG A 50 -14.50 0.66 -8.27
C ARG A 50 -14.39 -0.06 -6.92
N LEU A 51 -13.17 -0.29 -6.45
CA LEU A 51 -12.91 -0.90 -5.14
C LEU A 51 -13.13 0.09 -3.98
N ASN A 52 -13.13 1.39 -4.26
CA ASN A 52 -13.27 2.46 -3.27
C ASN A 52 -14.74 2.77 -2.91
N THR A 53 -15.69 1.99 -3.41
CA THR A 53 -17.11 2.15 -3.10
C THR A 53 -17.63 0.87 -2.47
N GLN A 54 -18.40 0.99 -1.39
CA GLN A 54 -19.06 -0.17 -0.81
C GLN A 54 -20.10 -0.72 -1.81
N PRO A 55 -20.00 -2.00 -2.17
CA PRO A 55 -20.97 -2.65 -3.03
C PRO A 55 -22.38 -2.70 -2.42
N LYS A 56 -23.38 -2.53 -3.29
CA LYS A 56 -24.81 -2.42 -2.89
C LYS A 56 -25.46 -3.76 -2.55
N LYS A 57 -24.87 -4.89 -2.96
CA LYS A 57 -25.37 -6.21 -2.61
C LYS A 57 -24.71 -6.66 -1.30
N GLN A 58 -25.41 -7.48 -0.52
CA GLN A 58 -24.82 -8.14 0.65
C GLN A 58 -24.32 -9.53 0.24
N PRO A 59 -23.12 -9.69 -0.34
CA PRO A 59 -22.56 -11.04 -0.40
C PRO A 59 -22.16 -11.46 1.01
N ASN A 60 -22.22 -12.78 1.25
CA ASN A 60 -21.82 -13.38 2.53
C ASN A 60 -20.29 -13.36 2.77
N ARG A 61 -19.49 -12.80 1.85
CA ARG A 61 -18.02 -12.91 1.84
C ARG A 61 -17.38 -11.56 1.46
N LYS A 62 -17.28 -10.66 2.44
CA LYS A 62 -16.81 -9.27 2.26
C LYS A 62 -15.45 -9.06 2.91
N ILE A 63 -14.50 -8.52 2.16
CA ILE A 63 -13.15 -8.20 2.63
C ILE A 63 -12.88 -6.69 2.51
N ALA A 64 -12.50 -6.06 3.62
CA ALA A 64 -11.92 -4.73 3.63
C ALA A 64 -10.38 -4.89 3.55
N TYR A 65 -9.81 -4.51 2.42
CA TYR A 65 -8.40 -4.72 2.15
C TYR A 65 -7.55 -3.52 2.58
N PHE A 66 -6.69 -3.74 3.57
CA PHE A 66 -5.67 -2.79 4.00
C PHE A 66 -4.34 -3.09 3.28
N ALA A 67 -4.07 -2.34 2.23
CA ALA A 67 -2.89 -2.53 1.38
C ALA A 67 -1.61 -2.00 2.04
N GLY A 68 -1.71 -0.95 2.86
CA GLY A 68 -0.56 -0.27 3.45
C GLY A 68 0.22 0.61 2.48
N CYS A 69 1.21 1.36 2.97
CA CYS A 69 1.83 2.44 2.20
C CYS A 69 2.81 1.96 1.11
N THR A 70 3.72 1.04 1.43
CA THR A 70 4.76 0.57 0.50
C THR A 70 4.18 -0.16 -0.71
N ALA A 71 3.23 -1.07 -0.46
CA ALA A 71 2.50 -1.77 -1.51
C ALA A 71 1.68 -0.80 -2.38
N ASN A 72 1.07 0.23 -1.79
CA ASN A 72 0.29 1.20 -2.54
C ASN A 72 1.10 1.98 -3.58
N TYR A 73 2.30 2.44 -3.20
CA TYR A 73 3.02 3.45 -3.96
C TYR A 73 4.29 2.96 -4.66
N LEU A 74 4.91 1.87 -4.17
CA LEU A 74 6.15 1.34 -4.75
C LEU A 74 5.93 -0.01 -5.44
N PHE A 75 5.08 -0.88 -4.87
CA PHE A 75 4.87 -2.23 -5.40
C PHE A 75 3.38 -2.54 -5.64
N PRO A 76 2.71 -1.79 -6.55
CA PRO A 76 1.27 -1.88 -6.75
C PRO A 76 0.82 -3.23 -7.31
N ASP A 77 1.73 -4.06 -7.82
CA ASP A 77 1.40 -5.40 -8.32
C ASP A 77 1.06 -6.37 -7.18
N VAL A 78 1.63 -6.17 -5.99
CA VAL A 78 1.29 -6.96 -4.79
C VAL A 78 -0.19 -6.79 -4.40
N PRO A 79 -0.71 -5.58 -4.15
CA PRO A 79 -2.11 -5.40 -3.77
C PRO A 79 -3.08 -5.73 -4.90
N LYS A 80 -2.69 -5.56 -6.19
CA LYS A 80 -3.48 -6.05 -7.33
C LYS A 80 -3.63 -7.57 -7.30
N ALA A 81 -2.52 -8.29 -7.14
CA ALA A 81 -2.54 -9.75 -7.04
C ALA A 81 -3.39 -10.25 -5.86
N VAL A 82 -3.34 -9.57 -4.71
CA VAL A 82 -4.19 -9.89 -3.55
C VAL A 82 -5.67 -9.74 -3.90
N VAL A 83 -6.05 -8.63 -4.54
CA VAL A 83 -7.43 -8.40 -5.00
C VAL A 83 -7.87 -9.49 -5.97
N ASP A 84 -7.01 -9.86 -6.93
CA ASP A 84 -7.32 -10.87 -7.94
C ASP A 84 -7.51 -12.25 -7.30
N VAL A 85 -6.65 -12.65 -6.37
CA VAL A 85 -6.77 -13.90 -5.62
C VAL A 85 -8.05 -13.92 -4.78
N LEU A 86 -8.37 -12.84 -4.07
CA LEU A 86 -9.60 -12.76 -3.26
C LEU A 86 -10.85 -12.85 -4.14
N ARG A 87 -10.90 -12.10 -5.25
CA ARG A 87 -12.02 -12.14 -6.20
C ARG A 87 -12.17 -13.51 -6.86
N HIS A 88 -11.06 -14.15 -7.23
CA HIS A 88 -11.06 -15.50 -7.78
C HIS A 88 -11.70 -16.51 -6.79
N ASN A 89 -11.49 -16.30 -5.49
CA ASN A 89 -12.10 -17.11 -4.44
C ASN A 89 -13.53 -16.71 -4.08
N GLY A 90 -14.16 -15.79 -4.82
CA GLY A 90 -15.53 -15.36 -4.61
C GLY A 90 -15.71 -14.36 -3.46
N PHE A 91 -14.64 -13.70 -3.01
CA PHE A 91 -14.75 -12.59 -2.08
C PHE A 91 -15.04 -11.28 -2.81
N GLU A 92 -15.89 -10.47 -2.21
CA GLU A 92 -16.04 -9.08 -2.60
C GLU A 92 -15.03 -8.22 -1.84
N VAL A 93 -14.25 -7.42 -2.58
CA VAL A 93 -13.16 -6.63 -2.01
C VAL A 93 -13.52 -5.16 -2.03
N TYR A 94 -13.44 -4.54 -0.85
CA TYR A 94 -13.55 -3.09 -0.64
C TYR A 94 -12.18 -2.57 -0.21
N TYR A 95 -11.75 -1.47 -0.82
CA TYR A 95 -10.55 -0.74 -0.46
C TYR A 95 -10.97 0.56 0.24
N PRO A 96 -11.06 0.56 1.59
CA PRO A 96 -11.40 1.76 2.35
C PRO A 96 -10.29 2.80 2.24
N GLU A 97 -10.66 4.06 2.48
CA GLU A 97 -9.67 5.11 2.73
C GLU A 97 -8.76 4.70 3.89
N GLN A 98 -7.47 4.87 3.70
CA GLN A 98 -6.44 4.44 4.64
C GLN A 98 -5.17 5.25 4.48
N LYS A 99 -4.46 5.44 5.59
CA LYS A 99 -3.11 6.02 5.67
C LYS A 99 -2.09 4.90 5.96
N CYS A 100 -0.83 5.29 6.15
CA CYS A 100 0.19 4.38 6.69
C CYS A 100 -0.30 3.74 8.01
N CYS A 101 0.13 2.51 8.32
CA CYS A 101 -0.22 1.85 9.60
C CYS A 101 0.39 2.54 10.84
N GLY A 102 1.38 3.43 10.65
CA GLY A 102 2.05 4.15 11.73
C GLY A 102 3.30 3.49 12.29
N MET A 103 3.67 2.28 11.85
CA MET A 103 4.90 1.62 12.32
C MET A 103 6.17 2.47 12.10
N PRO A 104 6.40 3.07 10.91
CA PRO A 104 7.62 3.86 10.72
C PRO A 104 7.71 5.06 11.67
N THR A 105 6.62 5.82 11.84
CA THR A 105 6.58 6.98 12.72
C THR A 105 6.70 6.57 14.20
N LEU A 106 6.19 5.39 14.56
CA LEU A 106 6.33 4.84 15.90
C LEU A 106 7.81 4.54 16.22
N LEU A 107 8.52 3.90 15.27
CA LEU A 107 9.94 3.56 15.43
C LEU A 107 10.83 4.81 15.53
N GLU A 108 10.47 5.89 14.82
CA GLU A 108 11.16 7.19 14.92
C GLU A 108 10.77 8.00 16.17
N GLY A 109 9.84 7.50 17.00
CA GLY A 109 9.38 8.18 18.22
C GLY A 109 8.35 9.30 18.01
N ASP A 110 7.85 9.50 16.79
CA ASP A 110 6.78 10.47 16.50
C ASP A 110 5.42 9.91 16.91
N ARG A 111 5.14 9.98 18.21
CA ARG A 111 3.88 9.51 18.79
C ARG A 111 2.68 10.29 18.25
N LYS A 112 2.83 11.59 17.99
CA LYS A 112 1.71 12.44 17.56
C LYS A 112 1.22 12.01 16.19
N LEU A 113 2.12 11.89 15.22
CA LEU A 113 1.79 11.47 13.87
C LEU A 113 1.34 10.02 13.82
N THR A 114 1.95 9.14 14.63
CA THR A 114 1.52 7.75 14.77
C THR A 114 0.06 7.67 15.21
N MET A 115 -0.33 8.41 16.25
CA MET A 115 -1.71 8.40 16.72
C MET A 115 -2.69 9.02 15.72
N GLU A 116 -2.27 10.00 14.92
CA GLU A 116 -3.08 10.53 13.82
C GLU A 116 -3.40 9.43 12.79
N PHE A 117 -2.37 8.71 12.34
CA PHE A 117 -2.53 7.63 11.37
C PHE A 117 -3.38 6.48 11.91
N VAL A 118 -3.13 6.06 13.16
CA VAL A 118 -3.90 5.00 13.80
C VAL A 118 -5.37 5.39 13.92
N ARG A 119 -5.68 6.60 14.40
CA ARG A 119 -7.08 7.06 14.52
C ARG A 119 -7.80 7.10 13.18
N PHE A 120 -7.16 7.67 12.17
CA PHE A 120 -7.73 7.72 10.82
C PHE A 120 -8.03 6.32 10.29
N ASN A 121 -7.08 5.38 10.41
CA ASN A 121 -7.29 4.02 9.95
C ASN A 121 -8.38 3.29 10.74
N LEU A 122 -8.40 3.44 12.08
CA LEU A 122 -9.41 2.81 12.93
C LEU A 122 -10.82 3.29 12.60
N GLU A 123 -11.01 4.59 12.34
CA GLU A 123 -12.31 5.16 11.95
C GLU A 123 -12.86 4.50 10.68
N HIS A 124 -12.06 4.44 9.61
CA HIS A 124 -12.49 3.87 8.33
C HIS A 124 -12.58 2.34 8.33
N LEU A 125 -11.72 1.67 9.10
CA LEU A 125 -11.75 0.22 9.24
C LEU A 125 -12.90 -0.23 10.15
N ALA A 126 -13.24 0.54 11.19
CA ALA A 126 -14.38 0.25 12.06
C ALA A 126 -15.70 0.32 11.27
N GLU A 127 -15.88 1.36 10.44
CA GLU A 127 -17.05 1.47 9.56
C GLU A 127 -17.20 0.25 8.63
N ALA A 128 -16.06 -0.24 8.09
CA ALA A 128 -16.06 -1.45 7.27
C ALA A 128 -16.44 -2.70 8.08
N VAL A 129 -15.89 -2.87 9.29
CA VAL A 129 -16.22 -4.00 10.17
C VAL A 129 -17.70 -3.97 10.57
N GLU A 130 -18.24 -2.81 10.93
CA GLU A 130 -19.67 -2.62 11.24
C GLU A 130 -20.57 -2.97 10.04
N SER A 131 -20.07 -2.76 8.82
CA SER A 131 -20.75 -3.13 7.56
C SER A 131 -20.58 -4.62 7.19
N GLY A 132 -19.96 -5.42 8.06
CA GLY A 132 -19.79 -6.86 7.94
C GLY A 132 -18.59 -7.30 7.10
N TYR A 133 -17.54 -6.48 7.01
CA TYR A 133 -16.30 -6.83 6.30
C TYR A 133 -15.26 -7.41 7.27
N ASP A 134 -14.57 -8.47 6.84
CA ASP A 134 -13.33 -8.91 7.48
C ASP A 134 -12.14 -8.09 6.96
N ILE A 135 -11.22 -7.71 7.85
CA ILE A 135 -10.03 -6.94 7.47
C ILE A 135 -8.92 -7.89 7.04
N VAL A 136 -8.36 -7.67 5.84
CA VAL A 136 -7.21 -8.42 5.33
C VAL A 136 -6.04 -7.47 5.07
N CYS A 137 -4.85 -7.89 5.49
CA CYS A 137 -3.59 -7.19 5.25
C CYS A 137 -2.63 -8.12 4.51
N SER A 138 -1.93 -7.62 3.48
CA SER A 138 -0.84 -8.37 2.84
C SER A 138 0.53 -8.06 3.42
N CYS A 139 0.66 -6.93 4.13
CA CYS A 139 1.89 -6.54 4.80
C CYS A 139 1.90 -7.07 6.25
N PRO A 140 2.87 -7.92 6.65
CA PRO A 140 2.95 -8.47 8.01
C PRO A 140 3.05 -7.38 9.08
N THR A 141 3.85 -6.33 8.83
CA THR A 141 4.02 -5.20 9.75
C THR A 141 2.73 -4.42 9.96
N CYS A 142 1.95 -4.20 8.89
CA CYS A 142 0.65 -3.55 9.00
C CYS A 142 -0.32 -4.42 9.77
N GLY A 143 -0.36 -5.73 9.47
CA GLY A 143 -1.17 -6.70 10.21
C GLY A 143 -0.83 -6.76 11.69
N PHE A 144 0.46 -6.72 12.05
CA PHE A 144 0.91 -6.66 13.45
C PHE A 144 0.45 -5.37 14.13
N MET A 145 0.63 -4.22 13.49
CA MET A 145 0.28 -2.92 14.08
C MET A 145 -1.23 -2.73 14.28
N LEU A 146 -2.04 -3.32 13.39
CA LEU A 146 -3.50 -3.26 13.50
C LEU A 146 -4.07 -4.33 14.45
N ARG A 147 -3.25 -5.30 14.88
CA ARG A 147 -3.67 -6.36 15.79
C ARG A 147 -3.55 -5.89 17.23
N LYS A 148 -4.50 -6.34 18.05
CA LYS A 148 -4.52 -6.17 19.51
C LYS A 148 -3.34 -6.88 20.17
#